data_AF-A0A1X0QBM1-F1
#
_entry.id   AF-A0A1X0QBM1-F1
#
_cell.length_a   1.000
_cell.length_b   1.000
_cell.length_c   1.000
_cell.angle_alpha   90.00
_cell.angle_beta   90.00
_cell.angle_gamma   90.00
#
_symmetry.space_group_name_H-M   'P 1'
#
loop_
_entity.id
_entity.type
_entity.pdbx_description
1 polymer ?
#
loop_
_entity_poly.entity_id
_entity_poly.type
_entity_poly.pdbx_seq_one_letter_code
_entity_poly.pdbx_strand_id
1 'polypeptide(L)'
;MSVVEVLDSHEAYVYGNIGYELSKLEYEKVSIEVVQGVKVYKLKIKNIELKKEEDFNILKALDKNIKCKHSEPIKYLELNKCPHEGWEDLIDYWSCHQGEFEKLKNLKMIDRPNRIFVADFYIQTKKKYFPKCCNKSDKLFFNEFTHSIPDSLLIYTFFTEYFKQLDCIYILYKGKCFKIKSFYRCHLFKEGNFVEAIKVGVIEEEMNSKFIRGLNDYYTEKIFKMIRENITGIKLLYYKLSFITK
;
A
#
# COMPACT_ATOMS: atom_id res chain seq x y z
N MET A 1 15.84 3.19 18.00
CA MET A 1 15.36 4.06 16.91
C MET A 1 14.10 4.75 17.40
N SER A 2 13.99 6.07 17.20
CA SER A 2 12.79 6.82 17.57
C SER A 2 11.88 6.95 16.34
N VAL A 3 10.58 6.83 16.54
CA VAL A 3 9.59 7.16 15.49
C VAL A 3 8.87 8.43 15.91
N VAL A 4 8.84 9.44 15.05
CA VAL A 4 8.16 10.71 15.29
C VAL A 4 6.95 10.79 14.36
N GLU A 5 5.78 10.53 14.93
CA GLU A 5 4.48 10.65 14.27
C GLU A 5 3.93 12.06 14.47
N VAL A 6 3.40 12.67 13.43
CA VAL A 6 2.77 14.00 13.45
C VAL A 6 1.40 13.94 12.78
N LEU A 7 0.40 14.48 13.46
CA LEU A 7 -0.98 14.57 12.99
C LEU A 7 -1.23 15.90 12.25
N ASP A 8 -2.28 15.95 11.45
CA ASP A 8 -2.76 17.19 10.80
C ASP A 8 -3.09 18.29 11.82
N SER A 9 -3.37 17.93 13.08
CA SER A 9 -3.58 18.87 14.20
C SER A 9 -2.30 19.47 14.77
N HIS A 10 -1.13 19.12 14.23
CA HIS A 10 0.22 19.43 14.72
C HIS A 10 0.55 18.81 16.09
N GLU A 11 -0.30 17.92 16.60
CA GLU A 11 0.08 17.03 17.70
C GLU A 11 1.06 15.97 17.19
N ALA A 12 2.06 15.66 17.98
CA ALA A 12 3.07 14.67 17.64
C ALA A 12 3.29 13.65 18.76
N TYR A 13 3.61 12.43 18.36
CA TYR A 13 3.87 11.29 19.23
C TYR A 13 5.26 10.74 18.91
N VAL A 14 6.13 10.76 19.92
CA VAL A 14 7.49 10.24 19.80
C VAL A 14 7.57 8.92 20.55
N TYR A 15 7.86 7.86 19.81
CA TYR A 15 8.01 6.51 20.34
C TYR A 15 9.49 6.22 20.60
N GLY A 16 9.86 5.96 21.85
CA GLY A 16 11.24 5.75 22.27
C GLY A 16 11.90 7.03 22.80
N ASN A 17 13.23 7.12 22.77
CA ASN A 17 13.93 8.29 23.30
C ASN A 17 13.81 9.49 22.35
N ILE A 18 13.73 10.70 22.91
CA ILE A 18 13.90 11.94 22.15
C ILE A 18 15.32 11.94 21.58
N GLY A 19 15.45 11.64 20.29
CA GLY A 19 16.71 11.60 19.58
C GLY A 19 17.03 12.91 18.87
N TYR A 20 18.14 12.90 18.12
CA TYR A 20 18.61 14.00 17.27
C TYR A 20 17.54 14.53 16.29
N GLU A 21 16.61 13.71 15.84
CA GLU A 21 15.59 14.18 14.90
C GLU A 21 14.73 15.31 15.47
N LEU A 22 14.39 15.27 16.76
CA LEU A 22 13.58 16.32 17.37
C LEU A 22 14.32 17.64 17.58
N SER A 23 15.66 17.66 17.56
CA SER A 23 16.41 18.92 17.65
C SER A 23 16.22 19.81 16.43
N LYS A 24 15.70 19.25 15.33
CA LYS A 24 15.35 19.98 14.10
C LYS A 24 13.97 20.62 14.15
N LEU A 25 13.18 20.37 15.20
CA LEU A 25 11.79 20.84 15.29
C LEU A 25 11.63 21.77 16.49
N GLU A 26 10.85 22.83 16.29
CA GLU A 26 10.35 23.63 17.40
C GLU A 26 9.09 22.97 17.97
N TYR A 27 9.09 22.67 19.27
CA TYR A 27 7.96 22.01 19.89
C TYR A 27 7.73 22.44 21.34
N GLU A 28 6.50 22.25 21.79
CA GLU A 28 6.12 22.30 23.19
C GLU A 28 5.83 20.88 23.68
N LYS A 29 6.45 20.51 24.79
CA LYS A 29 6.23 19.21 25.41
C LYS A 29 4.95 19.26 26.25
N VAL A 30 4.00 18.39 25.93
CA VAL A 30 2.69 18.34 26.60
C VAL A 30 2.70 17.29 27.71
N SER A 31 3.11 16.07 27.42
CA SER A 31 3.14 14.99 28.41
C SER A 31 4.13 13.88 28.05
N ILE A 32 4.41 13.00 29.03
CA ILE A 32 5.13 11.74 28.82
C ILE A 32 4.33 10.64 29.49
N GLU A 33 4.23 9.50 28.82
CA GLU A 33 3.78 8.25 29.40
C GLU A 33 4.77 7.11 29.09
N VAL A 34 4.66 6.01 29.84
CA VAL A 34 5.42 4.79 29.57
C VAL A 34 4.42 3.68 29.26
N VAL A 35 4.44 3.20 28.02
CA VAL A 35 3.54 2.15 27.53
C VAL A 35 4.39 0.94 27.19
N GLN A 36 4.19 -0.18 27.89
CA GLN A 36 4.92 -1.44 27.66
C GLN A 36 6.45 -1.24 27.68
N GLY A 37 6.94 -0.38 28.57
CA GLY A 37 8.36 -0.05 28.70
C GLY A 37 8.89 0.94 27.66
N VAL A 38 8.07 1.35 26.69
CA VAL A 38 8.40 2.38 25.69
C VAL A 38 7.93 3.74 26.20
N LYS A 39 8.83 4.73 26.24
CA LYS A 39 8.45 6.12 26.51
C LYS A 39 7.72 6.69 25.30
N VAL A 40 6.56 7.29 25.53
CA VAL A 40 5.78 8.01 24.52
C VAL A 40 5.71 9.47 24.95
N TYR A 41 6.22 10.36 24.10
CA TYR A 41 6.15 11.79 24.34
C TYR A 41 5.03 12.37 23.49
N LYS A 42 4.09 13.07 24.12
CA LYS A 42 3.11 13.90 23.41
C LYS A 42 3.67 15.31 23.30
N LEU A 43 3.82 15.78 22.07
CA LEU A 43 4.35 17.09 21.74
C LEU A 43 3.34 17.88 20.91
N LYS A 44 3.48 19.20 20.90
CA LYS A 44 2.83 20.10 19.95
C LYS A 44 3.90 20.77 19.10
N ILE A 45 3.92 20.48 17.81
CA ILE A 45 4.91 21.04 16.88
C ILE A 45 4.50 22.46 16.50
N LYS A 46 5.46 23.38 16.51
CA LYS A 46 5.28 24.77 16.09
C LYS A 46 5.83 24.94 14.68
N ASN A 47 5.25 25.89 13.94
CA ASN A 47 5.75 26.34 12.63
C ASN A 47 5.99 25.20 11.62
N ILE A 48 4.99 24.31 11.47
CA ILE A 48 5.05 23.19 10.54
C ILE A 48 4.15 23.45 9.33
N GLU A 49 4.67 23.15 8.14
CA GLU A 49 3.88 23.02 6.92
C GLU A 49 3.80 21.54 6.54
N LEU A 50 2.65 20.93 6.82
CA LEU A 50 2.33 19.59 6.35
C LEU A 50 1.77 19.69 4.94
N LYS A 51 2.58 19.33 3.95
CA LYS A 51 2.11 19.25 2.56
C LYS A 51 1.37 17.94 2.37
N LYS A 52 0.07 18.03 2.10
CA LYS A 52 -0.67 16.91 1.52
C LYS A 52 -0.17 16.73 0.11
N GLU A 53 0.40 15.57 -0.18
CA GLU A 53 0.83 15.29 -1.54
C GLU A 53 -0.39 14.93 -2.39
N GLU A 54 -0.34 15.25 -3.68
CA GLU A 54 -1.40 14.86 -4.60
C GLU A 54 -1.57 13.34 -4.66
N ASP A 55 -2.81 12.90 -4.86
CA ASP A 55 -3.12 11.48 -5.06
C ASP A 55 -2.34 10.94 -6.27
N PHE A 56 -1.55 9.90 -6.02
CA PHE A 56 -0.72 9.28 -7.05
C PHE A 56 -1.57 8.58 -8.11
N ASN A 57 -1.43 9.01 -9.37
CA ASN A 57 -2.11 8.37 -10.49
C ASN A 57 -1.14 7.43 -11.23
N ILE A 58 -1.27 6.13 -10.97
CA ILE A 58 -0.44 5.09 -11.58
C ILE A 58 -0.52 5.07 -13.11
N LEU A 59 -1.67 5.41 -13.70
CA LEU A 59 -1.84 5.43 -15.16
C LEU A 59 -1.08 6.60 -15.80
N LYS A 60 -1.01 7.75 -15.11
CA LYS A 60 -0.21 8.90 -15.56
C LYS A 60 1.28 8.66 -15.34
N ALA A 61 1.64 7.96 -14.27
CA ALA A 61 3.03 7.68 -13.93
C ALA A 61 3.65 6.57 -14.80
N LEU A 62 2.84 5.64 -15.29
CA LEU A 62 3.27 4.68 -16.30
C LEU A 62 3.40 5.38 -17.65
N ASP A 63 4.64 5.72 -18.00
CA ASP A 63 4.98 6.29 -19.30
C ASP A 63 4.61 5.34 -20.46
N LYS A 64 4.53 5.89 -21.68
CA LYS A 64 4.37 5.14 -22.92
C LYS A 64 5.50 4.15 -23.20
N ASN A 65 6.61 4.26 -22.47
CA ASN A 65 7.83 3.47 -22.66
C ASN A 65 7.97 2.32 -21.67
N ILE A 66 6.88 1.59 -21.37
CA ILE A 66 6.97 0.36 -20.58
C ILE A 66 7.84 -0.65 -21.33
N LYS A 67 8.95 -1.04 -20.73
CA LYS A 67 9.87 -2.06 -21.27
C LYS A 67 9.93 -3.23 -20.32
N CYS A 68 9.95 -4.45 -20.85
CA CYS A 68 10.22 -5.61 -20.03
C CYS A 68 11.65 -5.55 -19.46
N LYS A 69 11.99 -6.40 -18.49
CA LYS A 69 13.36 -6.47 -17.93
C LYS A 69 14.48 -6.73 -18.95
N HIS A 70 14.15 -7.22 -20.15
CA HIS A 70 15.10 -7.41 -21.26
C HIS A 70 15.16 -6.20 -22.20
N SER A 71 14.63 -5.05 -21.78
CA SER A 71 14.55 -3.79 -22.54
C SER A 71 13.67 -3.80 -23.79
N GLU A 72 12.88 -4.86 -24.01
CA GLU A 72 11.92 -4.92 -25.12
C GLU A 72 10.65 -4.11 -24.79
N PRO A 73 10.19 -3.23 -25.69
CA PRO A 73 9.00 -2.41 -25.47
C PRO A 73 7.73 -3.26 -25.46
N ILE A 74 6.85 -2.98 -24.49
CA ILE A 74 5.51 -3.55 -24.44
C ILE A 74 4.59 -2.61 -25.23
N LYS A 75 4.16 -3.04 -26.42
CA LYS A 75 3.26 -2.25 -27.26
C LYS A 75 1.84 -2.33 -26.70
N TYR A 76 1.16 -1.19 -26.58
CA TYR A 76 -0.24 -1.09 -26.18
C TYR A 76 -0.90 0.14 -26.81
N LEU A 77 -2.23 0.13 -26.92
CA LEU A 77 -3.06 1.26 -27.37
C LEU A 77 -3.59 2.07 -26.18
N GLU A 78 -4.02 1.38 -25.12
CA GLU A 78 -4.67 2.01 -23.97
C GLU A 78 -4.25 1.33 -22.66
N LEU A 79 -4.12 2.14 -21.61
CA LEU A 79 -4.01 1.70 -20.21
C LEU A 79 -5.36 1.87 -19.53
N ASN A 80 -5.79 0.86 -18.79
CA ASN A 80 -7.01 0.90 -17.98
C ASN A 80 -6.67 0.42 -16.57
N LYS A 81 -7.10 1.12 -15.53
CA LYS A 81 -6.93 0.62 -14.14
C LYS A 81 -7.89 -0.54 -13.91
N CYS A 82 -7.41 -1.63 -13.32
CA CYS A 82 -8.28 -2.69 -12.82
C CYS A 82 -9.08 -2.17 -11.62
N PRO A 83 -10.31 -2.63 -11.40
CA PRO A 83 -10.93 -2.55 -10.08
C PRO A 83 -9.98 -3.15 -9.01
N HIS A 84 -10.03 -2.62 -7.79
CA HIS A 84 -9.26 -3.17 -6.67
C HIS A 84 -9.72 -4.59 -6.33
N GLU A 85 -8.79 -5.40 -5.85
CA GLU A 85 -9.08 -6.79 -5.42
C GLU A 85 -10.21 -6.81 -4.37
N GLY A 86 -11.22 -7.66 -4.57
CA GLY A 86 -12.44 -7.68 -3.75
C GLY A 86 -13.64 -6.99 -4.40
N TRP A 87 -13.49 -6.36 -5.58
CA TRP A 87 -14.62 -5.89 -6.38
C TRP A 87 -15.51 -7.06 -6.85
N GLU A 88 -14.95 -8.25 -7.00
CA GLU A 88 -15.69 -9.46 -7.37
C GLU A 88 -16.75 -9.79 -6.31
N ASP A 89 -16.40 -9.60 -5.02
CA ASP A 89 -17.32 -9.84 -3.91
C ASP A 89 -18.55 -8.91 -4.01
N LEU A 90 -18.36 -7.67 -4.50
CA LEU A 90 -19.47 -6.73 -4.72
C LEU A 90 -20.42 -7.21 -5.84
N ILE A 91 -19.89 -7.88 -6.86
CA ILE A 91 -20.73 -8.52 -7.89
C ILE A 91 -21.51 -9.67 -7.30
N ASP A 92 -20.88 -10.51 -6.47
CA ASP A 92 -21.56 -11.64 -5.85
C ASP A 92 -22.71 -11.16 -4.95
N TYR A 93 -22.50 -10.08 -4.18
CA TYR A 93 -23.57 -9.44 -3.39
C TYR A 93 -24.68 -8.82 -4.24
N TRP A 94 -24.40 -8.38 -5.47
CA TRP A 94 -25.43 -7.87 -6.40
C TRP A 94 -26.16 -8.99 -7.14
N SER A 95 -25.47 -10.09 -7.43
CA SER A 95 -25.97 -11.20 -8.25
C SER A 95 -27.03 -12.09 -7.58
N CYS A 96 -27.26 -11.91 -6.26
CA CYS A 96 -28.32 -12.60 -5.53
C CYS A 96 -29.73 -12.16 -5.98
N HIS A 97 -29.85 -11.06 -6.74
CA HIS A 97 -31.04 -10.68 -7.49
C HIS A 97 -31.06 -11.37 -8.88
N GLN A 98 -31.23 -12.70 -8.89
CA GLN A 98 -31.06 -13.56 -10.07
C GLN A 98 -31.85 -13.14 -11.33
N GLY A 99 -32.98 -12.44 -11.18
CA GLY A 99 -33.82 -12.00 -12.30
C GLY A 99 -33.29 -10.78 -13.06
N GLU A 100 -32.56 -9.88 -12.40
CA GLU A 100 -32.11 -8.62 -13.01
C GLU A 100 -30.89 -8.79 -13.93
N PHE A 101 -30.14 -9.88 -13.75
CA PHE A 101 -28.86 -10.11 -14.41
C PHE A 101 -28.85 -11.32 -15.36
N GLU A 102 -30.00 -11.87 -15.69
CA GLU A 102 -30.11 -12.97 -16.65
C GLU A 102 -29.51 -12.61 -18.02
N LYS A 103 -29.59 -11.32 -18.40
CA LYS A 103 -28.94 -10.77 -19.60
C LYS A 103 -27.41 -10.67 -19.48
N LEU A 104 -26.86 -10.55 -18.26
CA LEU A 104 -25.41 -10.55 -18.04
C LEU A 104 -24.78 -11.94 -18.22
N LYS A 105 -25.55 -13.03 -17.99
CA LYS A 105 -25.08 -14.40 -18.24
C LYS A 105 -24.63 -14.63 -19.69
N ASN A 106 -25.18 -13.85 -20.62
CA ASN A 106 -24.88 -13.91 -22.04
C ASN A 106 -23.81 -12.90 -22.50
N LEU A 107 -23.27 -12.08 -21.59
CA LEU A 107 -22.16 -11.19 -21.92
C LEU A 107 -20.91 -12.02 -22.18
N LYS A 108 -20.49 -12.03 -23.44
CA LYS A 108 -19.15 -12.50 -23.81
C LYS A 108 -18.19 -11.35 -23.64
N MET A 109 -17.10 -11.57 -22.91
CA MET A 109 -16.01 -10.60 -22.86
C MET A 109 -15.53 -10.31 -24.28
N ILE A 110 -15.69 -9.07 -24.73
CA ILE A 110 -15.18 -8.62 -26.01
C ILE A 110 -13.66 -8.49 -25.87
N ASP A 111 -12.92 -9.20 -26.72
CA ASP A 111 -11.47 -9.02 -26.80
C ASP A 111 -11.17 -7.61 -27.29
N ARG A 112 -10.64 -6.77 -26.40
CA ARG A 112 -10.17 -5.44 -26.78
C ARG A 112 -8.70 -5.54 -27.15
N PRO A 113 -8.32 -5.42 -28.45
CA PRO A 113 -6.96 -5.66 -28.87
C PRO A 113 -6.01 -4.64 -28.26
N ASN A 114 -4.83 -5.12 -27.87
CA ASN A 114 -3.68 -4.31 -27.47
C ASN A 114 -3.94 -3.38 -26.27
N ARG A 115 -4.77 -3.79 -25.31
CA ARG A 115 -4.99 -3.06 -24.05
C ARG A 115 -4.18 -3.66 -22.92
N ILE A 116 -3.69 -2.80 -22.03
CA ILE A 116 -3.08 -3.19 -20.78
C ILE A 116 -4.00 -2.77 -19.64
N PHE A 117 -4.29 -3.71 -18.77
CA PHE A 117 -4.95 -3.46 -17.50
C PHE A 117 -3.89 -3.31 -16.40
N VAL A 118 -4.04 -2.30 -15.56
CA VAL A 118 -3.08 -1.94 -14.52
C VAL A 118 -3.71 -2.24 -13.16
N ALA A 119 -3.23 -3.28 -12.50
CA ALA A 119 -3.59 -3.59 -11.12
C ALA A 119 -2.71 -2.78 -10.14
N ASP A 120 -2.71 -3.13 -8.87
CA ASP A 120 -1.92 -2.41 -7.86
C ASP A 120 -0.42 -2.75 -7.94
N PHE A 121 -0.08 -4.01 -8.24
CA PHE A 121 1.31 -4.48 -8.29
C PHE A 121 1.75 -5.09 -9.62
N TYR A 122 0.86 -5.14 -10.60
CA TYR A 122 1.12 -5.78 -11.89
C TYR A 122 0.32 -5.15 -13.03
N ILE A 123 0.77 -5.41 -14.24
CA ILE A 123 -0.01 -5.19 -15.46
C ILE A 123 -0.52 -6.53 -15.99
N GLN A 124 -1.69 -6.51 -16.62
CA GLN A 124 -2.32 -7.69 -17.21
C GLN A 124 -2.75 -7.41 -18.65
N THR A 125 -2.39 -8.32 -19.55
CA THR A 125 -2.85 -8.33 -20.95
C THR A 125 -2.74 -9.74 -21.51
N LYS A 126 -3.28 -9.99 -22.72
CA LYS A 126 -3.10 -11.31 -23.33
C LYS A 126 -1.62 -11.57 -23.59
N LYS A 127 -1.18 -12.79 -23.30
CA LYS A 127 0.18 -13.30 -23.51
C LYS A 127 0.81 -12.91 -24.86
N LYS A 128 0.01 -12.91 -25.95
CA LYS A 128 0.47 -12.54 -27.30
C LYS A 128 0.91 -11.08 -27.45
N TYR A 129 0.50 -10.19 -26.55
CA TYR A 129 0.84 -8.78 -26.54
C TYR A 129 2.12 -8.48 -25.73
N PHE A 130 2.61 -9.44 -24.94
CA PHE A 130 3.93 -9.31 -24.32
C PHE A 130 5.05 -9.66 -25.31
N PRO A 131 6.24 -9.05 -25.16
CA PRO A 131 7.44 -9.48 -25.88
C PRO A 131 7.70 -10.98 -25.71
N LYS A 132 8.24 -11.63 -26.74
CA LYS A 132 8.50 -13.09 -26.73
C LYS A 132 9.32 -13.55 -25.51
N CYS A 133 10.23 -12.72 -25.02
CA CYS A 133 11.04 -13.00 -23.83
C CYS A 133 10.25 -13.04 -22.50
N CYS A 134 9.06 -12.44 -22.46
CA CYS A 134 8.24 -12.26 -21.26
C CYS A 134 6.82 -12.80 -21.39
N ASN A 135 6.50 -13.48 -22.50
CA ASN A 135 5.17 -14.04 -22.75
C ASN A 135 4.87 -15.31 -21.93
N LYS A 136 5.37 -15.43 -20.69
CA LYS A 136 5.15 -16.64 -19.88
C LYS A 136 3.74 -16.71 -19.31
N SER A 137 3.20 -15.55 -18.94
CA SER A 137 1.89 -15.34 -18.32
C SER A 137 1.13 -14.19 -18.99
N ASP A 138 -0.13 -14.01 -18.61
CA ASP A 138 -0.95 -12.84 -18.91
C ASP A 138 -0.74 -11.70 -17.91
N LYS A 139 -0.01 -11.93 -16.81
CA LYS A 139 0.37 -10.94 -15.80
C LYS A 139 1.88 -10.70 -15.80
N LEU A 140 2.29 -9.45 -15.60
CA LEU A 140 3.68 -9.05 -15.41
C LEU A 140 3.75 -8.07 -14.24
N PHE A 141 4.46 -8.42 -13.16
CA PHE A 141 4.55 -7.57 -11.98
C PHE A 141 5.48 -6.37 -12.23
N PHE A 142 5.23 -5.26 -11.55
CA PHE A 142 6.06 -4.04 -11.66
C PHE A 142 7.55 -4.33 -11.45
N ASN A 143 7.91 -5.23 -10.51
CA ASN A 143 9.30 -5.62 -10.27
C ASN A 143 9.93 -6.49 -11.40
N GLU A 144 9.16 -6.86 -12.43
CA GLU A 144 9.59 -7.68 -13.57
C GLU A 144 9.76 -6.86 -14.86
N PHE A 145 9.54 -5.56 -14.81
CA PHE A 145 9.71 -4.64 -15.93
C PHE A 145 10.26 -3.29 -15.49
N THR A 146 10.81 -2.54 -16.43
CA THR A 146 11.44 -1.25 -16.14
C THR A 146 10.37 -0.16 -16.09
N HIS A 147 10.30 0.53 -14.95
CA HIS A 147 9.46 1.71 -14.72
C HIS A 147 10.17 2.69 -13.77
N SER A 148 9.69 3.92 -13.69
CA SER A 148 10.22 4.98 -12.82
C SER A 148 9.54 5.07 -11.45
N ILE A 149 8.47 4.31 -11.22
CA ILE A 149 7.68 4.39 -10.00
C ILE A 149 8.42 3.71 -8.83
N PRO A 150 8.62 4.37 -7.68
CA PRO A 150 9.17 3.74 -6.49
C PRO A 150 8.24 2.67 -5.88
N ASP A 151 8.81 1.58 -5.36
CA ASP A 151 8.03 0.52 -4.69
C ASP A 151 7.25 1.06 -3.47
N SER A 152 7.84 1.99 -2.72
CA SER A 152 7.21 2.58 -1.53
C SER A 152 5.92 3.30 -1.90
N LEU A 153 5.93 4.03 -3.02
CA LEU A 153 4.78 4.73 -3.56
C LEU A 153 3.68 3.76 -4.03
N LEU A 154 4.05 2.66 -4.70
CA LEU A 154 3.10 1.60 -5.09
C LEU A 154 2.43 0.98 -3.85
N ILE A 155 3.22 0.61 -2.85
CA ILE A 155 2.75 0.01 -1.60
C ILE A 155 1.84 0.99 -0.85
N TYR A 156 2.28 2.23 -0.67
CA TYR A 156 1.51 3.25 0.03
C TYR A 156 0.19 3.52 -0.67
N THR A 157 0.18 3.67 -2.00
CA THR A 157 -1.03 3.89 -2.79
C THR A 157 -1.98 2.71 -2.67
N PHE A 158 -1.45 1.48 -2.75
CA PHE A 158 -2.24 0.27 -2.57
C PHE A 158 -2.98 0.25 -1.22
N PHE A 159 -2.26 0.42 -0.11
CA PHE A 159 -2.87 0.44 1.22
C PHE A 159 -3.82 1.63 1.42
N THR A 160 -3.47 2.79 0.85
CA THR A 160 -4.29 4.01 0.85
C THR A 160 -5.66 3.78 0.23
N GLU A 161 -5.71 3.15 -0.94
CA GLU A 161 -6.97 2.85 -1.63
C GLU A 161 -7.72 1.68 -0.98
N TYR A 162 -7.01 0.59 -0.66
CA TYR A 162 -7.60 -0.58 -0.02
C TYR A 162 -8.31 -0.22 1.29
N PHE A 163 -7.67 0.63 2.11
CA PHE A 163 -8.22 1.05 3.39
C PHE A 163 -9.34 2.11 3.31
N LYS A 164 -9.69 2.61 2.12
CA LYS A 164 -10.93 3.39 1.95
C LYS A 164 -12.17 2.51 2.03
N GLN A 165 -12.04 1.23 1.67
CA GLN A 165 -13.17 0.29 1.56
C GLN A 165 -13.19 -0.73 2.70
N LEU A 166 -12.01 -1.19 3.13
CA LEU A 166 -11.86 -2.25 4.12
C LEU A 166 -10.97 -1.78 5.28
N ASP A 167 -11.22 -2.21 6.50
CA ASP A 167 -10.42 -1.77 7.66
C ASP A 167 -9.15 -2.60 7.89
N CYS A 168 -9.08 -3.79 7.30
CA CYS A 168 -7.95 -4.71 7.43
C CYS A 168 -7.71 -5.56 6.19
N ILE A 169 -6.46 -5.99 6.02
CA ILE A 169 -6.01 -6.90 4.97
C ILE A 169 -5.27 -8.09 5.57
N TYR A 170 -5.41 -9.24 4.91
CA TYR A 170 -4.72 -10.47 5.25
C TYR A 170 -3.64 -10.77 4.21
N ILE A 171 -2.38 -10.91 4.66
CA ILE A 171 -1.23 -11.20 3.79
C ILE A 171 -0.53 -12.47 4.29
N LEU A 172 -0.29 -13.41 3.38
CA LEU A 172 0.52 -14.60 3.64
C LEU A 172 2.00 -14.24 3.48
N TYR A 173 2.79 -14.43 4.53
CA TYR A 173 4.24 -14.18 4.49
C TYR A 173 4.99 -15.31 5.20
N LYS A 174 5.89 -15.99 4.47
CA LYS A 174 6.67 -17.13 4.99
C LYS A 174 5.81 -18.20 5.67
N GLY A 175 4.66 -18.52 5.04
CA GLY A 175 3.72 -19.54 5.52
C GLY A 175 2.84 -19.11 6.70
N LYS A 176 2.91 -17.85 7.13
CA LYS A 176 2.12 -17.29 8.24
C LYS A 176 1.14 -16.25 7.73
N CYS A 177 -0.08 -16.27 8.25
CA CYS A 177 -1.10 -15.28 7.93
C CYS A 177 -0.94 -14.07 8.86
N PHE A 178 -0.83 -12.88 8.27
CA PHE A 178 -0.77 -11.64 9.03
C PHE A 178 -1.96 -10.77 8.69
N LYS A 179 -2.63 -10.29 9.72
CA LYS A 179 -3.65 -9.25 9.61
C LYS A 179 -3.02 -7.89 9.83
N ILE A 180 -3.18 -7.01 8.86
CA ILE A 180 -2.75 -5.61 8.91
C ILE A 180 -4.01 -4.74 8.96
N LYS A 181 -4.19 -4.02 10.07
CA LYS A 181 -5.32 -3.12 10.30
C LYS A 181 -4.89 -1.67 10.17
N SER A 182 -5.69 -0.86 9.47
CA SER A 182 -5.49 0.59 9.44
C SER A 182 -6.08 1.25 10.68
N PHE A 183 -5.36 2.23 11.23
CA PHE A 183 -5.91 3.12 12.26
C PHE A 183 -6.27 4.49 11.67
N TYR A 184 -5.31 5.17 11.07
CA TYR A 184 -5.49 6.49 10.46
C TYR A 184 -4.25 6.90 9.64
N ARG A 185 -4.38 7.98 8.87
CA ARG A 185 -3.28 8.61 8.13
C ARG A 185 -2.60 9.68 8.98
N CYS A 186 -1.30 9.83 8.83
CA CYS A 186 -0.46 10.77 9.56
C CYS A 186 0.79 11.10 8.74
N HIS A 187 1.72 11.85 9.33
CA HIS A 187 3.04 12.10 8.78
C HIS A 187 4.10 11.53 9.71
N LEU A 188 5.16 10.94 9.15
CA LEU A 188 6.37 10.63 9.90
C LEU A 188 7.43 11.68 9.62
N PHE A 189 8.06 12.20 10.67
CA PHE A 189 9.26 13.00 10.51
C PHE A 189 10.46 12.06 10.41
N LYS A 190 11.16 12.10 9.27
CA LYS A 190 12.34 11.30 8.99
C LYS A 190 13.38 12.13 8.25
N GLU A 191 14.63 12.07 8.71
CA GLU A 191 15.76 12.70 8.02
C GLU A 191 15.63 14.22 7.80
N GLY A 192 14.71 14.90 8.51
CA GLY A 192 14.43 16.33 8.33
C GLY A 192 13.20 16.64 7.47
N ASN A 193 12.50 15.63 6.95
CA ASN A 193 11.31 15.80 6.12
C ASN A 193 10.09 15.11 6.73
N PHE A 194 8.90 15.61 6.40
CA PHE A 194 7.63 14.95 6.70
C PHE A 194 7.24 14.07 5.53
N VAL A 195 7.01 12.79 5.81
CA VAL A 195 6.59 11.78 4.83
C VAL A 195 5.20 11.29 5.19
N GLU A 196 4.28 11.26 4.22
CA GLU A 196 2.95 10.70 4.43
C GLU A 196 3.03 9.24 4.86
N ALA A 197 2.18 8.87 5.83
CA ALA A 197 2.18 7.55 6.42
C ALA A 197 0.78 7.08 6.81
N ILE A 198 0.61 5.76 6.83
CA ILE A 198 -0.57 5.09 7.38
C ILE A 198 -0.14 4.39 8.65
N LYS A 199 -0.75 4.74 9.78
CA LYS A 199 -0.54 4.01 11.02
C LYS A 199 -1.28 2.69 10.94
N VAL A 200 -0.53 1.60 11.11
CA VAL A 200 -1.07 0.24 11.00
C VAL A 200 -0.77 -0.59 12.24
N GLY A 201 -1.66 -1.52 12.53
CA GLY A 201 -1.47 -2.58 13.49
C GLY A 201 -1.24 -3.90 12.77
N VAL A 202 -0.23 -4.67 13.20
CA VAL A 202 0.09 -5.97 12.60
C VAL A 202 0.03 -7.07 13.66
N ILE A 203 -0.71 -8.13 13.36
CA ILE A 203 -0.81 -9.32 14.20
C ILE A 203 -0.73 -10.58 13.32
N GLU A 204 -0.14 -11.64 13.85
CA GLU A 204 -0.16 -12.97 13.24
C GLU A 204 -1.48 -13.64 13.67
N GLU A 205 -2.25 -14.18 12.72
CA GLU A 205 -3.48 -14.93 12.99
C GLU A 205 -3.36 -16.35 12.44
N GLU A 206 -4.26 -17.23 12.89
CA GLU A 206 -4.43 -18.55 12.28
C GLU A 206 -4.75 -18.42 10.79
N MET A 207 -4.40 -19.45 10.01
CA MET A 207 -4.49 -19.38 8.56
C MET A 207 -5.94 -19.18 8.11
N ASN A 208 -6.22 -17.99 7.57
CA ASN A 208 -7.51 -17.59 7.04
C ASN A 208 -7.52 -17.75 5.51
N SER A 209 -8.64 -18.17 4.92
CA SER A 209 -8.79 -18.31 3.47
C SER A 209 -8.87 -16.98 2.70
N LYS A 210 -8.99 -15.85 3.41
CA LYS A 210 -9.19 -14.50 2.85
C LYS A 210 -7.92 -13.68 2.61
N PHE A 211 -6.80 -14.33 2.25
CA PHE A 211 -5.58 -13.59 1.92
C PHE A 211 -5.63 -12.98 0.51
N ILE A 212 -4.98 -11.83 0.35
CA ILE A 212 -4.86 -11.17 -0.95
C ILE A 212 -4.00 -12.03 -1.90
N ARG A 213 -4.46 -12.19 -3.14
CA ARG A 213 -3.83 -12.99 -4.21
C ARG A 213 -3.07 -12.15 -5.22
N GLY A 214 -3.29 -10.84 -5.25
CA GLY A 214 -2.63 -9.89 -6.16
C GLY A 214 -1.19 -9.52 -5.80
N LEU A 215 -0.62 -10.09 -4.73
CA LEU A 215 0.76 -9.86 -4.30
C LEU A 215 1.67 -11.03 -4.68
N ASN A 216 2.87 -10.72 -5.17
CA ASN A 216 3.95 -11.70 -5.28
C ASN A 216 4.88 -11.65 -4.06
N ASP A 217 5.82 -12.59 -3.99
CA ASP A 217 6.79 -12.67 -2.88
C ASP A 217 7.66 -11.41 -2.76
N TYR A 218 7.98 -10.77 -3.89
CA TYR A 218 8.79 -9.54 -3.90
C TYR A 218 8.09 -8.40 -3.15
N TYR A 219 6.85 -8.09 -3.52
CA TYR A 219 6.10 -7.02 -2.86
C TYR A 219 5.73 -7.38 -1.44
N THR A 220 5.43 -8.66 -1.17
CA THR A 220 5.21 -9.14 0.19
C THR A 220 6.44 -8.87 1.07
N GLU A 221 7.64 -9.25 0.63
CA GLU A 221 8.88 -8.97 1.39
C GLU A 221 9.11 -7.47 1.58
N LYS A 222 8.83 -6.64 0.56
CA LYS A 222 8.96 -5.17 0.65
C LYS A 222 7.99 -4.56 1.67
N ILE A 223 6.73 -4.99 1.68
CA ILE A 223 5.72 -4.58 2.66
C ILE A 223 6.20 -4.92 4.08
N PHE A 224 6.62 -6.17 4.31
CA PHE A 224 7.08 -6.59 5.63
C PHE A 224 8.42 -5.96 6.04
N LYS A 225 9.28 -5.61 5.09
CA LYS A 225 10.47 -4.80 5.35
C LYS A 225 10.07 -3.41 5.87
N MET A 226 9.18 -2.71 5.15
CA MET A 226 8.69 -1.38 5.56
C MET A 226 8.03 -1.41 6.94
N ILE A 227 7.18 -2.42 7.21
CA ILE A 227 6.53 -2.61 8.53
C ILE A 227 7.58 -2.84 9.63
N ARG A 228 8.63 -3.64 9.37
CA ARG A 228 9.66 -3.92 10.38
C ARG A 228 10.52 -2.69 10.68
N GLU A 229 10.86 -1.91 9.67
CA GLU A 229 11.68 -0.70 9.80
C GLU A 229 10.96 0.41 10.59
N ASN A 230 9.62 0.43 10.55
CA ASN A 230 8.81 1.47 11.19
C ASN A 230 8.10 1.03 12.48
N ILE A 231 8.49 -0.11 13.07
CA ILE A 231 7.83 -0.63 14.27
C ILE A 231 8.12 0.27 15.50
N THR A 232 7.10 0.58 16.29
CA THR A 232 7.25 1.49 17.46
C THR A 232 7.67 0.78 18.75
N GLY A 233 7.59 -0.55 18.78
CA GLY A 233 7.76 -1.35 19.99
C GLY A 233 6.53 -1.40 20.90
N ILE A 234 5.43 -0.73 20.54
CA ILE A 234 4.17 -0.71 21.29
C ILE A 234 3.15 -1.63 20.63
N LYS A 235 2.31 -2.26 21.46
CA LYS A 235 1.10 -2.95 21.03
C LYS A 235 -0.16 -2.19 21.44
N LEU A 236 -1.10 -2.04 20.50
CA LEU A 236 -2.45 -1.53 20.74
C LEU A 236 -3.45 -2.62 20.37
N LEU A 237 -4.31 -3.02 21.31
CA LEU A 237 -5.26 -4.12 21.13
C LEU A 237 -4.59 -5.39 20.56
N TYR A 238 -3.43 -5.76 21.11
CA TYR A 238 -2.57 -6.88 20.67
C TYR A 238 -1.84 -6.71 19.33
N TYR A 239 -2.19 -5.70 18.52
CA TYR A 239 -1.48 -5.39 17.28
C TYR A 239 -0.16 -4.69 17.56
N LYS A 240 0.93 -5.15 16.94
CA LYS A 240 2.20 -4.43 16.91
C LYS A 240 2.04 -3.19 16.02
N LEU A 241 2.27 -2.01 16.58
CA LEU A 241 2.13 -0.75 15.85
C LEU A 241 3.33 -0.49 14.93
N SER A 242 3.02 -0.09 13.71
CA SER A 242 4.00 0.31 12.68
C SER A 242 3.38 1.32 11.72
N PHE A 243 4.14 1.70 10.70
CA PHE A 243 3.72 2.66 9.67
C PHE A 243 4.09 2.17 8.27
N ILE A 244 3.16 2.36 7.33
CA ILE A 244 3.40 2.27 5.90
C ILE A 244 3.68 3.68 5.39
N THR A 245 4.86 3.93 4.83
CA THR A 245 5.28 5.26 4.37
C THR A 245 5.29 5.33 2.85
N LYS A 246 4.98 6.51 2.32
CA LYS A 246 5.10 6.84 0.89
C LYS A 246 6.55 6.79 0.41
#